data_AF-A0A068T5N4-F1
#
_entry.id   AF-A0A068T5N4-F1
#
_cell.length_a   1.000
_cell.length_b   1.000
_cell.length_c   1.000
_cell.angle_alpha   90.00
_cell.angle_beta   90.00
_cell.angle_gamma   90.00
#
_symmetry.space_group_name_H-M   'P 1'
#
loop_
_entity.id
_entity.type
_entity.pdbx_description
1 polymer ?
#
loop_
_entity_poly.entity_id
_entity_poly.type
_entity_poly.pdbx_seq_one_letter_code
_entity_poly.pdbx_strand_id
1 'polypeptide(L)' 'MNIQTHVKERAEEQSTAMTPDQQAAIRTLANDLHRLNHAIMKAVEAGVSVELVRSARHHGGGGHWGDLMIPVVVTNRMQ' A
#
# COMPACT_ATOMS: atom_id res chain seq x y z
N MET A 1 -3.83 16.99 -28.35
CA MET A 1 -3.63 17.63 -27.03
C MET A 1 -2.68 16.72 -26.26
N ASN A 2 -1.39 17.07 -26.17
CA ASN A 2 -0.42 16.26 -25.44
C ASN A 2 -0.58 16.54 -23.95
N ILE A 3 -1.08 15.55 -23.19
CA ILE A 3 -1.16 15.64 -21.74
C ILE A 3 0.26 15.42 -21.20
N GLN A 4 1.00 16.51 -21.00
CA GLN A 4 2.24 16.50 -20.24
C GLN A 4 1.87 16.25 -18.78
N THR A 5 1.97 15.01 -18.31
CA THR A 5 1.76 14.70 -16.90
C THR A 5 2.97 15.18 -16.11
N HIS A 6 2.82 16.30 -15.40
CA HIS A 6 3.80 16.86 -14.47
C HIS A 6 3.90 16.00 -13.19
N VAL A 7 4.24 14.72 -13.34
CA VAL A 7 4.32 13.74 -12.24
C VAL A 7 5.40 14.14 -11.24
N LYS A 8 6.53 14.62 -11.75
CA LYS A 8 7.68 15.02 -10.93
C LYS A 8 7.40 16.30 -10.13
N GLU A 9 6.87 17.34 -10.78
CA GLU A 9 6.50 18.61 -10.14
C GLU A 9 5.43 18.41 -9.05
N ARG A 10 4.41 17.57 -9.30
CA ARG A 10 3.40 17.23 -8.28
C ARG A 10 3.98 16.48 -7.08
N ALA A 11 4.94 15.58 -7.32
CA ALA A 11 5.63 14.87 -6.25
C ALA A 11 6.51 15.81 -5.42
N GLU A 12 7.18 16.77 -6.08
CA GLU A 12 8.00 17.80 -5.43
C GLU A 12 7.14 18.78 -4.62
N GLU A 13 6.05 19.32 -5.19
CA GLU A 13 5.10 20.19 -4.48
C GLU A 13 4.48 19.49 -3.27
N GLN A 14 4.03 18.24 -3.41
CA GLN A 14 3.52 17.46 -2.29
C GLN A 14 4.59 17.25 -1.21
N SER A 15 5.86 17.05 -1.60
CA SER A 15 6.94 16.89 -0.62
C SER A 15 7.19 18.17 0.20
N THR A 16 7.03 19.36 -0.40
CA THR A 16 7.22 20.64 0.32
C THR A 16 6.11 20.97 1.32
N ALA A 17 4.92 20.37 1.16
CA ALA A 17 3.78 20.58 2.05
C ALA A 17 3.75 19.65 3.27
N MET A 18 4.63 18.64 3.32
CA MET A 18 4.63 17.61 4.36
C MET A 18 5.69 17.85 5.42
N THR A 19 5.35 17.61 6.68
CA THR A 19 6.34 17.63 7.75
C THR A 19 7.34 16.47 7.55
N PRO A 20 8.57 16.60 8.08
CA PRO A 20 9.55 15.51 8.02
C PRO A 20 9.03 14.19 8.56
N ASP A 21 8.23 14.23 9.63
CA ASP A 21 7.63 13.03 10.24
C ASP A 21 6.61 12.37 9.29
N GLN A 22 5.79 13.16 8.60
CA GLN A 22 4.86 12.62 7.62
C GLN A 22 5.60 11.99 6.43
N GLN A 23 6.68 12.61 5.95
CA GLN A 23 7.50 12.04 4.89
C GLN A 23 8.16 10.72 5.34
N ALA A 24 8.68 10.67 6.57
CA ALA A 24 9.25 9.46 7.14
C ALA A 24 8.21 8.34 7.25
N ALA A 25 7.00 8.65 7.74
CA ALA A 25 5.91 7.70 7.85
C ALA A 25 5.49 7.13 6.46
N ILE A 26 5.39 7.97 5.43
CA ILE A 26 5.10 7.52 4.06
C ILE A 26 6.19 6.61 3.52
N ARG A 27 7.46 6.94 3.73
CA ARG A 27 8.59 6.10 3.28
C ARG A 27 8.55 4.73 3.94
N THR A 28 8.30 4.68 5.25
CA THR A 28 8.15 3.42 5.98
C THR A 28 6.97 2.60 5.42
N LEU A 29 5.81 3.22 5.23
CA LEU A 29 4.64 2.56 4.65
C LEU A 29 4.93 1.97 3.26
N ALA A 30 5.61 2.72 2.38
CA ALA A 30 5.97 2.24 1.05
C ALA A 30 6.92 1.04 1.11
N ASN A 31 7.90 1.07 2.02
CA ASN A 31 8.83 -0.04 2.22
C ASN A 31 8.10 -1.30 2.74
N ASP A 32 7.19 -1.14 3.70
CA ASP A 32 6.43 -2.26 4.26
C ASP A 32 5.47 -2.86 3.24
N LEU A 33 4.83 -2.03 2.41
CA LEU A 33 4.00 -2.50 1.29
C LEU A 33 4.82 -3.31 0.29
N HIS A 34 6.04 -2.86 -0.03
CA HIS A 34 6.92 -3.62 -0.92
C HIS A 34 7.31 -4.98 -0.32
N ARG A 35 7.62 -5.02 0.98
CA ARG A 35 7.89 -6.28 1.70
C ARG A 35 6.68 -7.21 1.70
N LEU A 36 5.48 -6.69 1.93
CA LEU A 36 4.24 -7.45 1.87
C LEU A 36 4.01 -8.04 0.47
N ASN A 37 4.18 -7.24 -0.58
CA ASN A 37 4.04 -7.72 -1.96
C ASN A 37 5.01 -8.88 -2.25
N HIS A 38 6.25 -8.77 -1.78
CA HIS A 38 7.23 -9.85 -1.93
C HIS A 38 6.86 -11.11 -1.13
N ALA A 39 6.30 -10.96 0.07
CA ALA A 39 5.78 -12.09 0.84
C ALA A 39 4.59 -12.77 0.14
N ILE A 40 3.69 -11.99 -0.47
CA ILE A 40 2.57 -12.49 -1.26
C ILE A 40 3.08 -13.30 -2.46
N MET A 41 4.06 -12.77 -3.21
CA MET A 41 4.66 -13.50 -4.34
C MET A 41 5.17 -14.88 -3.91
N LYS A 42 5.91 -14.94 -2.79
CA LYS A 42 6.40 -16.21 -2.24
C LYS A 42 5.29 -17.18 -1.84
N ALA A 43 4.22 -16.67 -1.24
CA ALA A 43 3.06 -17.50 -0.90
C ALA A 43 2.39 -18.07 -2.16
N VAL A 44 2.27 -17.26 -3.20
CA VAL A 44 1.73 -17.70 -4.51
C VAL A 44 2.64 -18.73 -5.18
N GLU A 45 3.96 -18.52 -5.16
CA GLU A 45 4.94 -19.51 -5.64
C GLU A 45 4.87 -20.83 -4.86
N ALA A 46 4.51 -20.79 -3.57
CA ALA A 46 4.26 -21.96 -2.74
C ALA A 46 2.91 -22.64 -2.99
N GLY A 47 2.09 -22.12 -3.92
CA GLY A 47 0.86 -22.77 -4.39
C GLY A 47 -0.43 -22.34 -3.70
N VAL A 48 -0.45 -21.20 -2.99
CA VAL A 48 -1.69 -20.63 -2.42
C VAL A 48 -2.14 -19.38 -3.15
N SER A 49 -3.45 -19.15 -3.22
CA SER A 49 -4.00 -17.86 -3.63
C SER A 49 -4.09 -16.94 -2.42
N VAL A 50 -3.76 -15.66 -2.59
CA VAL A 50 -3.83 -14.64 -1.54
C VAL A 50 -4.63 -13.45 -2.05
N GLU A 51 -5.65 -13.05 -1.29
CA GLU A 51 -6.43 -11.84 -1.51
C GLU A 51 -6.30 -10.93 -0.28
N LEU A 52 -6.15 -9.62 -0.48
CA LEU A 52 -6.19 -8.66 0.62
C LEU A 52 -7.60 -8.09 0.73
N VAL A 53 -8.24 -8.31 1.88
CA VAL A 53 -9.58 -7.80 2.18
C VAL A 53 -9.47 -6.73 3.26
N ARG A 54 -10.21 -5.64 3.09
CA ARG A 54 -10.30 -4.60 4.13
C ARG A 54 -11.12 -5.11 5.31
N SER A 55 -10.52 -5.20 6.48
CA SER A 55 -11.20 -5.61 7.72
C SER A 55 -11.76 -4.42 8.50
N ALA A 56 -11.04 -3.29 8.47
CA ALA A 56 -11.39 -2.10 9.20
C ALA A 56 -10.80 -0.85 8.54
N ARG A 57 -11.13 0.32 9.08
CA ARG A 57 -10.52 1.60 8.74
C ARG A 57 -10.03 2.26 10.02
N HIS A 58 -8.75 2.62 10.05
CA HIS A 58 -8.19 3.42 11.13
C HIS A 58 -8.45 4.90 10.83
N HIS A 59 -8.89 5.65 11.83
CA HIS A 59 -9.10 7.08 11.76
C HIS A 59 -8.13 7.76 12.74
N GLY A 60 -7.21 8.58 12.22
CA GLY A 60 -6.13 9.20 13.00
C GLY A 60 -6.49 10.56 13.61
N GLY A 61 -7.74 11.00 13.50
CA GLY A 61 -8.15 12.37 13.83
C GLY A 61 -7.79 13.38 12.73
N GLY A 62 -8.45 14.54 12.73
CA GLY A 62 -8.22 15.60 11.73
C GLY A 62 -8.70 15.26 10.29
N GLY A 63 -9.52 14.23 10.13
CA GLY A 63 -10.06 13.80 8.83
C GLY A 63 -9.21 12.76 8.09
N HIS A 64 -8.04 12.39 8.61
CA HIS A 64 -7.17 11.37 8.02
C HIS A 64 -7.65 9.96 8.35
N TRP A 65 -7.52 9.05 7.39
CA TRP A 65 -7.90 7.65 7.56
C TRP A 65 -7.02 6.74 6.69
N GLY A 66 -6.97 5.45 7.06
CA GLY A 66 -6.28 4.42 6.30
C GLY A 66 -6.94 3.06 6.48
N ASP A 67 -6.86 2.22 5.44
CA ASP A 67 -7.48 0.89 5.46
C ASP A 67 -6.58 -0.13 6.15
N LEU A 68 -7.17 -0.95 7.01
CA LEU A 68 -6.50 -2.09 7.63
C LEU A 68 -6.88 -3.34 6.84
N MET A 69 -5.87 -3.97 6.23
CA MET A 69 -6.04 -5.12 5.35
C MET A 69 -5.71 -6.42 6.09
N ILE A 70 -6.44 -7.48 5.79
CA ILE A 70 -6.14 -8.85 6.20
C ILE A 70 -5.96 -9.73 4.96
N PRO A 71 -5.03 -10.69 4.97
CA PRO A 71 -4.94 -11.67 3.90
C PRO A 71 -5.99 -12.76 4.09
N VAL A 72 -6.75 -13.04 3.04
CA VAL A 72 -7.54 -14.26 2.86
C VAL A 72 -6.72 -15.21 2.00
N VAL A 73 -6.39 -16.38 2.56
CA VAL A 73 -5.52 -17.36 1.90
C VAL A 73 -6.32 -18.60 1.57
N VAL A 74 -6.30 -19.02 0.30
CA VAL A 74 -7.04 -20.18 -0.20
C VAL A 74 -6.07 -21.14 -0.86
N THR A 75 -6.14 -22.42 -0.49
CA THR A 75 -5.46 -23.50 -1.20
C THR A 75 -6.39 -24.00 -2.30
N ASN A 76 -5.87 -24.21 -3.52
CA ASN A 76 -6.64 -24.89 -4.55
C ASN A 76 -6.79 -26.36 -4.11
N ARG A 77 -7.95 -26.74 -3.56
CA ARG A 77 -8.29 -28.17 -3.43
C ARG A 77 -8.54 -28.67 -4.85
N MET A 78 -7.53 -29.28 -5.46
CA MET A 78 -7.76 -30.09 -6.65
C MET A 78 -8.84 -31.12 -6.28
N GLN A 79 -10.00 -31.03 -6.95
CA GLN A 79 -10.96 -32.12 -7.03
C GLN A 79 -10.41 -33.16 -8.01
#